data_AF-A0A4U1ISK2-F1
#
_entry.id   AF-A0A4U1ISK2-F1
#
_cell.length_a   1.000
_cell.length_b   1.000
_cell.length_c   1.000
_cell.angle_alpha   90.00
_cell.angle_beta   90.00
_cell.angle_gamma   90.00
#
_symmetry.space_group_name_H-M   'P 1'
#
loop_
_entity.id
_entity.type
_entity.pdbx_description
1 polymer ?
#
loop_
_entity_poly.entity_id
_entity_poly.type
_entity_poly.pdbx_seq_one_letter_code
_entity_poly.pdbx_strand_id
1 'polypeptide(L)'
;MLSVSEPTLVQRSELVARRRQAPSAPFAHLGLSTRDQRILALTRRRLEGAPLDFQEALRALEASVEELIPAGRVYLLGATESGPIVGSLISGVGIVPAEAGPLLVRVDREGRISTLGSLSP
;
A
#
# COMPACT_ATOMS: atom_id res chain seq x y z
N MET A 1 -26.24 -37.90 -31.58
CA MET A 1 -25.20 -37.02 -32.15
C MET A 1 -25.18 -35.72 -31.37
N LEU A 2 -24.27 -35.60 -30.39
CA LEU A 2 -23.91 -34.32 -29.75
C LEU A 2 -22.39 -34.29 -29.68
N SER A 3 -21.79 -33.39 -30.44
CA SER A 3 -20.35 -33.20 -30.54
C SER A 3 -19.90 -32.31 -29.38
N VAL A 4 -19.10 -32.86 -28.47
CA VAL A 4 -18.42 -32.11 -27.43
C VAL A 4 -17.14 -31.56 -28.06
N SER A 5 -17.11 -30.26 -28.32
CA SER A 5 -15.91 -29.58 -28.84
C SER A 5 -14.89 -29.43 -27.71
N GLU A 6 -13.72 -30.03 -27.89
CA GLU A 6 -12.57 -29.86 -27.00
C GLU A 6 -12.05 -28.42 -27.05
N PRO A 7 -11.74 -27.78 -25.91
CA PRO A 7 -11.14 -26.45 -25.90
C PRO A 7 -9.70 -26.49 -26.42
N THR A 8 -9.47 -25.66 -27.44
CA THR A 8 -8.23 -25.53 -28.23
C THR A 8 -7.04 -25.11 -27.36
N LEU A 9 -5.89 -25.75 -27.58
CA LEU A 9 -4.59 -25.55 -26.90
C LEU A 9 -4.13 -24.08 -26.76
N VAL A 10 -4.65 -23.17 -27.59
CA VAL A 10 -4.34 -21.73 -27.58
C VAL A 10 -4.88 -21.03 -26.32
N GLN A 11 -5.96 -21.52 -25.71
CA GLN A 11 -6.53 -20.90 -24.50
C GLN A 11 -5.70 -21.17 -23.22
N ARG A 12 -4.90 -22.25 -23.20
CA ARG A 12 -4.08 -22.60 -22.03
C ARG A 12 -2.81 -21.75 -21.93
N SER A 13 -2.22 -21.34 -23.06
CA SER A 13 -1.02 -20.51 -23.08
C SER A 13 -1.28 -19.06 -22.63
N GLU A 14 -2.44 -18.49 -22.95
CA GLU A 14 -2.82 -17.15 -22.46
C GLU A 14 -3.10 -17.14 -20.95
N LEU A 15 -3.69 -18.20 -20.40
CA LEU A 15 -3.96 -18.32 -18.97
C LEU A 15 -2.66 -18.42 -18.15
N VAL A 16 -1.62 -19.05 -18.70
CA VAL A 16 -0.29 -19.14 -18.07
C VAL A 16 0.52 -17.85 -18.26
N ALA A 17 0.33 -17.14 -19.37
CA ALA A 17 0.95 -15.84 -19.61
C ALA A 17 0.42 -14.74 -18.66
N ARG A 18 -0.87 -14.76 -18.31
CA ARG A 18 -1.45 -13.85 -17.32
C ARG A 18 -0.96 -14.08 -15.88
N ARG A 19 -0.45 -15.30 -15.58
CA ARG A 19 0.08 -15.66 -14.26
C ARG A 19 1.54 -15.20 -14.05
N ARG A 20 2.17 -14.61 -15.06
CA ARG A 20 3.54 -14.07 -15.04
C ARG A 20 3.63 -12.55 -15.12
N GLN A 21 2.50 -11.84 -15.01
CA GLN A 21 2.58 -10.46 -14.55
C GLN A 21 2.93 -10.53 -13.07
N ALA A 22 4.22 -10.36 -12.76
CA ALA A 22 4.60 -9.97 -11.41
C ALA A 22 3.65 -8.83 -11.02
N PRO A 23 2.95 -8.92 -9.88
CA PRO A 23 2.07 -7.83 -9.46
C PRO A 23 2.93 -6.57 -9.51
N SER A 24 2.55 -5.61 -10.35
CA SER A 24 3.23 -4.32 -10.43
C SER A 24 3.43 -3.87 -8.99
N ALA A 25 4.68 -3.63 -8.58
CA ALA A 25 5.00 -3.41 -7.18
C ALA A 25 3.95 -2.46 -6.58
N PRO A 26 3.25 -2.86 -5.49
CA PRO A 26 2.20 -2.04 -4.93
C PRO A 26 2.77 -0.63 -4.73
N PHE A 27 2.00 0.39 -5.14
CA PHE A 27 2.37 1.81 -5.07
C PHE A 27 3.33 2.36 -6.14
N ALA A 28 3.79 1.56 -7.11
CA ALA A 28 4.66 2.06 -8.19
C ALA A 28 4.05 3.21 -9.01
N HIS A 29 2.72 3.25 -9.11
CA HIS A 29 1.98 4.28 -9.85
C HIS A 29 1.80 5.60 -9.06
N LEU A 30 2.18 5.66 -7.79
CA LEU A 30 1.91 6.80 -6.89
C LEU A 30 2.99 7.90 -6.94
N GLY A 31 3.99 7.79 -7.81
CA GLY A 31 5.09 8.77 -7.89
C GLY A 31 5.80 8.95 -6.54
N LEU A 32 6.01 7.85 -5.81
CA LEU A 32 6.70 7.80 -4.52
C LEU A 32 8.19 7.52 -4.72
N SER A 33 9.02 7.93 -3.76
CA SER A 33 10.44 7.53 -3.77
C SER A 33 10.56 6.01 -3.66
N THR A 34 11.65 5.43 -4.19
CA THR A 34 11.93 3.99 -4.05
C THR A 34 11.95 3.55 -2.59
N ARG A 35 12.36 4.43 -1.67
CA ARG A 35 12.38 4.17 -0.24
C ARG A 35 10.97 4.05 0.32
N ASP A 36 10.10 5.02 0.03
CA ASP A 36 8.71 5.01 0.48
C ASP A 36 7.99 3.77 -0.06
N GLN A 37 8.20 3.43 -1.34
CA GLN A 37 7.61 2.22 -1.95
C GLN A 37 8.02 0.95 -1.19
N ARG A 38 9.29 0.82 -0.81
CA ARG A 38 9.79 -0.33 -0.04
C ARG A 38 9.18 -0.40 1.36
N ILE A 39 9.08 0.74 2.05
CA ILE A 39 8.46 0.83 3.37
C ILE A 39 6.99 0.41 3.29
N LEU A 40 6.22 1.01 2.37
CA LEU A 40 4.80 0.72 2.23
C LEU A 40 4.53 -0.72 1.79
N ALA A 41 5.37 -1.29 0.92
CA ALA A 41 5.26 -2.69 0.54
C ALA A 41 5.51 -3.62 1.72
N LEU A 42 6.50 -3.33 2.59
CA LEU A 42 6.75 -4.09 3.80
C LEU A 42 5.62 -3.93 4.84
N THR A 43 5.11 -2.71 5.00
CA THR A 43 3.96 -2.42 5.87
C THR A 43 2.74 -3.22 5.43
N ARG A 44 2.42 -3.22 4.13
CA ARG A 44 1.30 -3.99 3.59
C ARG A 44 1.45 -5.49 3.82
N ARG A 45 2.65 -6.05 3.64
CA ARG A 45 2.92 -7.47 3.94
C ARG A 45 2.70 -7.82 5.41
N ARG A 46 3.05 -6.92 6.33
CA ARG A 46 2.83 -7.10 7.77
C ARG A 46 1.35 -7.08 8.17
N LEU A 47 0.51 -6.44 7.35
CA LEU A 47 -0.94 -6.35 7.55
C LEU A 47 -1.72 -7.51 6.92
N GLU A 48 -1.06 -8.41 6.17
CA GLU A 48 -1.74 -9.56 5.55
C GLU A 48 -2.34 -10.48 6.63
N GLY A 49 -3.67 -10.61 6.63
CA GLY A 49 -4.40 -11.47 7.57
C GLY A 49 -4.74 -10.84 8.93
N ALA A 50 -4.43 -9.55 9.14
CA ALA A 50 -4.74 -8.82 10.36
C ALA A 50 -6.02 -7.95 10.23
N PRO A 51 -6.70 -7.63 11.35
CA PRO A 51 -7.74 -6.60 11.36
C PRO A 51 -7.16 -5.25 10.90
N LEU A 52 -7.80 -4.63 9.91
CA LEU A 52 -7.35 -3.39 9.30
C LEU A 52 -7.83 -2.16 10.08
N ASP A 53 -7.31 -1.99 11.30
CA ASP A 53 -7.46 -0.75 12.05
C ASP A 53 -6.21 0.14 11.97
N PHE A 54 -6.36 1.39 12.38
CA PHE A 54 -5.29 2.38 12.31
C PHE A 54 -4.11 2.07 13.23
N GLN A 55 -4.34 1.45 14.39
CA GLN A 55 -3.28 1.16 15.35
C GLN A 55 -2.38 0.04 14.84
N GLU A 56 -2.97 -0.99 14.24
CA GLU A 56 -2.21 -2.06 13.60
C GLU A 56 -1.44 -1.56 12.38
N ALA A 57 -2.04 -0.69 11.56
CA ALA A 57 -1.33 -0.05 10.46
C ALA A 57 -0.16 0.82 10.94
N LEU A 58 -0.34 1.57 12.03
CA LEU A 58 0.72 2.39 12.63
C LEU A 58 1.87 1.51 13.14
N ARG A 59 1.57 0.46 13.91
CA ARG A 59 2.58 -0.51 14.39
C ARG A 59 3.34 -1.16 13.23
N ALA A 60 2.64 -1.57 12.18
CA ALA A 60 3.25 -2.15 10.99
C ALA A 60 4.16 -1.15 10.25
N LEU A 61 3.74 0.12 10.17
CA LEU A 61 4.52 1.19 9.55
C LEU A 61 5.79 1.48 10.35
N GLU A 62 5.67 1.63 11.67
CA GLU A 62 6.81 1.83 12.58
C GLU A 62 7.84 0.71 12.46
N ALA A 63 7.40 -0.55 12.53
CA ALA A 63 8.27 -1.70 12.38
C ALA A 63 8.95 -1.75 11.00
N SER A 64 8.22 -1.38 9.93
CA SER A 64 8.79 -1.34 8.57
C SER A 64 9.84 -0.24 8.41
N VAL A 65 9.61 0.92 9.03
CA VAL A 65 10.55 2.05 9.03
C VAL A 65 11.80 1.69 9.83
N GLU A 66 11.66 1.10 11.02
CA GLU A 66 12.78 0.68 11.86
C GLU A 66 13.64 -0.38 11.18
N GLU A 67 13.02 -1.34 10.48
CA GLU A 67 13.73 -2.38 9.74
C GLU A 67 14.53 -1.84 8.55
N LEU A 68 13.99 -0.87 7.82
CA LEU A 68 14.59 -0.37 6.57
C LEU A 68 15.48 0.86 6.75
N ILE A 69 15.32 1.60 7.85
CA ILE A 69 16.06 2.82 8.13
C ILE A 69 16.60 2.72 9.57
N PRO A 70 17.93 2.62 9.76
CA PRO A 70 18.52 2.68 11.09
C PRO A 70 18.07 3.94 11.84
N ALA A 71 17.52 3.77 13.04
CA ALA A 71 16.92 4.84 13.84
C ALA A 71 15.77 5.60 13.13
N GLY A 72 15.10 4.96 12.16
CA GLY A 72 13.94 5.49 11.49
C GLY A 72 12.81 5.83 12.46
N ARG A 73 12.03 6.85 12.09
CA ARG A 73 10.90 7.35 12.86
C ARG A 73 9.74 7.66 11.93
N VAL A 74 8.53 7.48 12.45
CA VAL A 74 7.32 8.06 11.89
C VAL A 74 6.98 9.34 12.65
N TYR A 75 6.29 10.25 11.99
CA TYR A 75 5.99 11.58 12.52
C TYR A 75 4.55 11.94 12.29
N LEU A 76 3.98 12.73 13.20
CA LEU A 76 2.69 13.39 12.99
C LEU A 76 2.87 14.48 11.92
N LEU A 77 2.21 14.32 10.78
CA LEU A 77 2.25 15.26 9.66
C LEU A 77 1.12 16.29 9.73
N GLY A 78 0.03 15.95 10.41
CA GLY A 78 -1.16 16.76 10.52
C GLY A 78 -2.32 15.96 11.11
N ALA A 79 -3.52 16.52 11.05
CA ALA A 79 -4.74 15.86 11.48
C ALA A 79 -5.90 16.17 10.53
N THR A 80 -6.82 15.22 10.45
CA THR A 80 -8.12 15.33 9.77
C THR A 80 -9.22 15.16 10.80
N GLU A 81 -10.49 15.34 10.39
CA GLU A 81 -11.63 15.01 11.23
C GLU A 81 -11.66 13.53 11.64
N SER A 82 -11.12 12.65 10.79
CA SER A 82 -11.04 11.21 11.08
C SER A 82 -9.91 10.86 12.04
N GLY A 83 -8.90 11.72 12.19
CA GLY A 83 -7.77 11.52 13.10
C GLY A 83 -6.41 11.92 12.54
N PRO A 84 -5.31 11.49 13.18
CA PRO A 84 -3.96 11.95 12.85
C PRO A 84 -3.44 11.37 11.54
N ILE A 85 -2.63 12.15 10.83
CA ILE A 85 -1.84 11.70 9.69
C ILE A 85 -0.43 11.38 10.19
N VAL A 86 -0.01 10.13 10.08
CA VAL A 86 1.31 9.69 10.57
C VAL A 86 2.15 9.14 9.42
N GLY A 87 3.39 9.59 9.29
CA GLY A 87 4.25 9.19 8.17
C GLY A 87 5.62 9.85 8.14
N SER A 88 6.12 10.10 6.94
CA SER A 88 7.45 10.63 6.67
C SER A 88 7.42 12.15 6.53
N LEU A 89 8.17 12.87 7.37
CA LEU A 89 8.37 14.33 7.21
C LEU A 89 9.10 14.71 5.93
N ILE A 90 9.86 13.77 5.34
CA ILE A 90 10.68 14.05 4.16
C ILE A 90 9.82 14.02 2.89
N SER A 91 8.96 13.01 2.77
CA SER A 91 8.14 12.78 1.56
C SER A 91 6.71 13.29 1.70
N GLY A 92 6.27 13.63 2.91
CA GLY A 92 4.88 13.99 3.21
C GLY A 92 3.91 12.82 3.09
N VAL A 93 4.40 11.60 2.86
CA VAL A 93 3.59 10.39 2.70
C VAL A 93 3.28 9.82 4.07
N GLY A 94 2.01 9.49 4.31
CA GLY A 94 1.57 8.92 5.58
C GLY A 94 0.29 8.13 5.47
N ILE A 95 -0.19 7.69 6.62
CA ILE A 95 -1.44 6.97 6.82
C ILE A 95 -2.39 7.81 7.67
N VAL A 96 -3.69 7.69 7.42
CA VAL A 96 -4.76 8.36 8.18
C VAL A 96 -5.88 7.33 8.47
N PRO A 97 -6.53 7.37 9.65
CA PRO A 97 -7.70 6.53 9.90
C PRO A 97 -8.85 6.89 8.94
N ALA A 98 -9.60 5.88 8.51
CA ALA A 98 -10.87 6.04 7.79
C ALA A 98 -11.80 4.85 8.07
N GLU A 99 -13.08 4.98 7.73
CA GLU A 99 -14.12 3.98 8.05
C GLU A 99 -13.83 2.59 7.47
N ALA A 100 -13.35 2.52 6.23
CA ALA A 100 -13.02 1.28 5.55
C ALA A 100 -11.60 0.76 5.86
N GLY A 101 -10.90 1.41 6.79
CA GLY A 101 -9.51 1.13 7.14
C GLY A 101 -8.56 2.27 6.74
N PRO A 102 -7.28 2.18 7.10
CA PRO A 102 -6.34 3.28 6.93
C PRO A 102 -6.05 3.62 5.46
N LEU A 103 -6.10 4.91 5.15
CA LEU A 103 -5.78 5.43 3.82
C LEU A 103 -4.34 5.90 3.75
N LEU A 104 -3.72 5.70 2.59
CA LEU A 104 -2.48 6.34 2.21
C LEU A 104 -2.76 7.75 1.70
N VAL A 105 -2.02 8.72 2.22
CA VAL A 105 -2.15 10.12 1.84
C VAL A 105 -0.78 10.76 1.59
N ARG A 106 -0.78 11.88 0.88
CA ARG A 106 0.34 12.79 0.76
C ARG A 106 -0.07 14.19 1.22
N VAL A 107 0.72 14.74 2.14
CA VAL A 107 0.66 16.12 2.59
C VAL A 107 1.73 16.90 1.83
N ASP A 108 1.34 17.95 1.11
CA ASP A 108 2.29 18.83 0.43
C ASP A 108 2.82 19.94 1.35
N ARG A 109 3.68 20.81 0.81
CA ARG A 109 4.32 21.89 1.58
C ARG A 109 3.34 22.98 2.02
N GLU A 110 2.21 23.11 1.33
CA GLU A 110 1.13 24.03 1.67
C GLU A 110 0.15 23.40 2.67
N GLY A 111 0.40 22.16 3.10
CA GLY A 111 -0.46 21.42 4.02
C GLY A 111 -1.69 20.80 3.34
N ARG A 112 -1.76 20.80 2.01
CA ARG A 112 -2.88 20.16 1.30
C ARG A 112 -2.71 18.65 1.34
N ILE A 113 -3.82 17.96 1.60
CA ILE A 113 -3.86 16.51 1.73
C ILE A 113 -4.45 15.92 0.46
N SER A 114 -3.77 14.94 -0.11
CA SER A 114 -4.23 14.16 -1.26
C SER A 114 -4.26 12.68 -0.91
N THR A 115 -5.37 12.01 -1.22
CA THR A 115 -5.50 10.55 -1.02
C THR A 115 -4.80 9.82 -2.15
N LEU A 116 -3.91 8.91 -1.79
CA LEU A 116 -3.16 8.07 -2.72
C LEU A 116 -3.81 6.70 -2.92
N GLY A 117 -4.58 6.22 -1.93
CA GLY A 117 -5.31 4.96 -2.02
C GLY A 117 -5.52 4.30 -0.66
N SER A 118 -5.96 3.04 -0.66
CA SER A 118 -6.00 2.22 0.55
C SER A 118 -4.61 1.70 0.89
N LEU A 119 -4.30 1.62 2.19
CA LEU A 119 -3.15 0.86 2.66
C LEU A 119 -3.39 -0.65 2.57
N SER A 120 -4.66 -1.07 2.65
CA SER A 120 -5.04 -2.47 2.51
C SER A 120 -4.83 -3.00 1.10
N PRO A 121 -4.70 -4.33 0.94
CA PRO A 121 -4.89 -4.99 -0.34
C PRO A 121 -6.22 -4.68 -1.01
#